data_AF-A0A438G266-F1
#
_entry.id   AF-A0A438G266-F1
#
_cell.length_a   1.000
_cell.length_b   1.000
_cell.length_c   1.000
_cell.angle_alpha   90.00
_cell.angle_beta   90.00
_cell.angle_gamma   90.00
#
_symmetry.space_group_name_H-M   'P 1'
#
loop_
_entity.id
_entity.type
_entity.pdbx_description
1 polymer ?
#
loop_
_entity_poly.entity_id
_entity_poly.type
_entity_poly.pdbx_seq_one_letter_code
_entity_poly.pdbx_strand_id
1 'polypeptide(L)'
;MCYSARDTITPDNLLIDDGGGTLVSASQTFELGFFIPKERFNNGKYIGIWYYGLKERTVVCVANGANPLLGASVGGLAIADDGNLKLVNESGAAY
;
A
#
# COMPACT_ATOMS: atom_id res chain seq x y z
N MET A 1 -24.60 -7.32 -6.73
CA MET A 1 -23.44 -7.61 -5.86
C MET A 1 -22.87 -6.29 -5.41
N CYS A 2 -23.05 -5.89 -4.15
CA CYS A 2 -22.41 -4.68 -3.63
C CYS A 2 -21.02 -5.09 -3.16
N TYR A 3 -19.98 -4.67 -3.88
CA TYR A 3 -18.60 -4.97 -3.52
C TYR A 3 -18.18 -3.93 -2.48
N SER A 4 -18.16 -4.31 -1.19
CA SER A 4 -17.51 -3.48 -0.17
C SER A 4 -16.02 -3.58 -0.38
N ALA A 5 -15.35 -2.45 -0.55
CA ALA A 5 -13.90 -2.43 -0.52
C ALA A 5 -13.40 -2.77 0.89
N ARG A 6 -12.25 -3.43 0.96
CA ARG A 6 -11.61 -3.83 2.22
C ARG A 6 -10.99 -2.60 2.87
N ASP A 7 -11.12 -2.44 4.18
CA ASP A 7 -10.65 -1.25 4.91
C ASP A 7 -9.63 -1.57 6.03
N THR A 8 -9.41 -2.87 6.31
CA THR A 8 -8.66 -3.34 7.48
C THR A 8 -7.49 -4.26 7.08
N ILE A 9 -6.34 -4.10 7.76
CA ILE A 9 -5.21 -5.04 7.76
C ILE A 9 -5.26 -5.82 9.07
N THR A 10 -5.17 -7.14 8.98
CA THR A 10 -5.03 -8.03 10.13
C THR A 10 -3.76 -8.87 9.98
N PRO A 11 -3.25 -9.49 11.06
CA PRO A 11 -2.10 -10.40 10.96
C PRO A 11 -2.32 -11.51 9.93
N ASP A 12 -3.54 -12.03 9.83
CA ASP A 12 -3.90 -13.10 8.89
C ASP A 12 -4.23 -12.62 7.47
N ASN A 13 -4.32 -11.30 7.27
CA ASN A 13 -4.71 -10.72 6.01
C ASN A 13 -3.90 -9.44 5.74
N LEU A 14 -2.76 -9.62 5.07
CA LEU A 14 -1.89 -8.53 4.66
C LEU A 14 -2.42 -7.80 3.41
N LEU A 15 -1.85 -6.64 3.13
CA LEU A 15 -2.11 -5.91 1.88
C LEU A 15 -1.05 -6.32 0.85
N ILE A 16 -1.45 -7.11 -0.15
CA ILE A 16 -0.54 -7.63 -1.18
C ILE A 16 -0.36 -6.59 -2.30
N ASP A 17 0.86 -6.50 -2.82
CA ASP A 17 1.25 -5.64 -3.93
C ASP A 17 1.19 -6.39 -5.28
N ASP A 18 0.05 -7.01 -5.57
CA ASP A 18 -0.20 -7.89 -6.72
C ASP A 18 -0.70 -7.17 -7.99
N GLY A 19 -0.61 -5.84 -8.02
CA GLY A 19 -1.07 -5.02 -9.14
C GLY A 19 -2.47 -4.41 -8.96
N GLY A 20 -3.09 -4.55 -7.78
CA GLY A 20 -4.37 -3.89 -7.51
C GLY A 20 -4.83 -3.85 -6.06
N GLY A 21 -4.16 -4.56 -5.13
CA GLY A 21 -4.52 -4.52 -3.72
C GLY A 21 -4.49 -3.12 -3.11
N THR A 22 -5.65 -2.63 -2.70
CA THR A 22 -5.80 -1.37 -1.92
C THR A 22 -6.77 -1.55 -0.77
N LEU A 23 -6.69 -0.64 0.20
CA LEU A 23 -7.69 -0.50 1.24
C LEU A 23 -8.44 0.82 1.07
N VAL A 24 -9.76 0.76 1.06
CA VAL A 24 -10.59 1.96 1.00
C VAL A 24 -11.20 2.14 2.38
N SER A 25 -11.02 3.33 2.96
CA SER A 25 -11.66 3.70 4.23
C SER A 25 -13.17 3.43 4.20
N ALA A 26 -13.76 3.07 5.34
CA ALA A 26 -15.21 2.83 5.45
C ALA A 26 -16.07 4.01 4.94
N SER A 27 -15.57 5.25 5.08
CA SER A 27 -16.23 6.46 4.57
C SER A 27 -16.00 6.72 3.07
N GLN A 28 -15.26 5.84 2.38
CA GLN A 28 -14.89 5.97 0.97
C GLN A 28 -14.24 7.31 0.64
N THR A 29 -13.46 7.85 1.58
CA THR A 29 -12.78 9.15 1.43
C THR A 29 -11.32 8.98 1.06
N PHE A 30 -10.68 7.99 1.68
CA PHE A 30 -9.26 7.69 1.51
C PHE A 30 -9.06 6.27 1.02
N GLU A 31 -7.99 6.10 0.26
CA GLU A 31 -7.49 4.83 -0.24
C GLU A 31 -6.01 4.70 0.07
N LEU A 32 -5.61 3.57 0.67
CA LEU A 32 -4.24 3.19 0.97
C LEU A 32 -3.78 2.13 -0.03
N GLY A 33 -2.56 2.28 -0.54
CA GLY A 33 -1.94 1.20 -1.29
C GLY A 33 -0.57 1.54 -1.86
N PHE A 34 -0.13 0.66 -2.75
CA PHE A 34 1.14 0.79 -3.44
C PHE A 34 0.97 1.62 -4.72
N PHE A 35 1.95 2.49 -4.99
CA PHE A 35 1.96 3.29 -6.23
C PHE A 35 3.37 3.64 -6.68
N ILE A 36 3.49 3.93 -7.97
CA ILE A 36 4.71 4.47 -8.60
C ILE A 36 4.37 5.90 -9.08
N PRO A 37 5.03 6.94 -8.54
CA PRO A 37 4.82 8.32 -8.97
C PRO A 37 5.22 8.48 -10.44
N LYS A 38 4.36 9.11 -11.25
CA LYS A 38 4.61 9.34 -12.69
C LYS A 38 5.86 10.18 -12.96
N GLU A 39 6.26 11.03 -12.02
CA GLU A 39 7.33 12.02 -12.21
C GLU A 39 8.73 11.54 -11.78
N ARG A 40 8.85 10.37 -11.11
CA ARG A 40 10.16 9.86 -10.67
C ARG A 40 10.69 8.82 -11.67
N PHE A 41 11.80 9.16 -12.32
CA PHE A 41 12.53 8.32 -13.30
C PHE A 41 13.07 6.99 -12.74
N ASN A 42 12.97 6.77 -11.43
CA ASN A 42 13.71 5.75 -10.70
C ASN A 42 12.90 4.45 -10.50
N ASN A 43 11.66 4.38 -11.01
CA ASN A 43 10.71 3.27 -10.83
C ASN A 43 10.50 2.84 -9.37
N GLY A 44 10.79 3.73 -8.40
CA GLY A 44 10.64 3.43 -6.98
C GLY A 44 9.17 3.27 -6.62
N LYS A 45 8.85 2.19 -5.91
CA LYS A 45 7.50 1.94 -5.39
C LYS A 45 7.33 2.56 -4.01
N TYR A 46 6.16 3.13 -3.77
CA TYR A 46 5.81 3.80 -2.53
C TYR A 46 4.49 3.27 -1.98
N ILE A 47 4.33 3.40 -0.67
CA ILE A 47 3.06 3.26 0.03
C ILE A 47 2.56 4.64 0.37
N GLY A 48 1.29 4.91 0.07
CA GLY A 48 0.68 6.17 0.43
C GLY A 48 -0.82 6.07 0.58
N ILE A 49 -1.39 7.14 1.13
CA ILE A 49 -2.83 7.35 1.19
C ILE A 49 -3.16 8.49 0.22
N TRP A 50 -4.22 8.32 -0.54
CA TRP A 50 -4.77 9.32 -1.46
C TRP A 50 -6.29 9.39 -1.33
N TYR A 51 -6.91 10.41 -1.95
CA TYR A 51 -8.36 10.51 -2.01
C TYR A 51 -8.97 9.44 -2.92
N TYR A 52 -9.95 8.71 -2.40
CA TYR A 52 -10.66 7.68 -3.14
C TYR A 52 -11.54 8.29 -4.24
N GLY A 53 -11.65 7.59 -5.37
CA GLY A 53 -12.56 7.96 -6.47
C GLY A 53 -12.06 9.07 -7.40
N LEU A 54 -10.88 9.65 -7.16
CA LEU A 54 -10.28 10.63 -8.07
C LEU A 54 -9.52 9.95 -9.21
N LYS A 55 -9.75 10.42 -10.45
CA LYS A 55 -9.03 9.94 -11.64
C LYS A 55 -7.52 10.21 -11.55
N GLU A 56 -7.16 11.35 -10.96
CA GLU A 56 -5.79 11.68 -10.63
C GLU A 56 -5.58 11.50 -9.13
N ARG A 57 -4.62 10.65 -8.75
CA ARG A 57 -4.34 10.35 -7.36
C ARG A 57 -3.70 11.56 -6.69
N THR A 58 -4.45 12.24 -5.83
CA THR A 58 -3.90 13.26 -4.93
C THR A 58 -3.43 12.57 -3.65
N VAL A 59 -2.11 12.38 -3.54
CA VAL A 59 -1.46 11.72 -2.40
C VAL A 59 -1.42 12.68 -1.22
N VAL A 60 -2.03 12.30 -0.09
CA VAL A 60 -2.07 13.10 1.15
C VAL A 60 -0.99 12.69 2.14
N CYS A 61 -0.53 11.45 2.09
CA CYS A 61 0.63 11.01 2.86
C CYS A 61 1.41 9.88 2.16
N VAL A 62 2.72 9.83 2.40
CA VAL A 62 3.62 8.79 1.88
C VAL A 62 4.37 8.17 3.05
N ALA A 63 4.19 6.87 3.28
CA ALA A 63 4.78 6.18 4.43
C ALA A 63 6.30 6.02 4.28
N ASN A 64 6.76 5.64 3.08
CA ASN A 64 8.17 5.38 2.79
C ASN A 64 8.83 6.53 1.99
N GLY A 65 8.45 7.78 2.26
CA GLY A 65 8.88 8.95 1.47
C GLY A 65 10.41 9.16 1.40
N ALA A 66 11.14 8.75 2.44
CA ALA A 66 12.61 8.81 2.49
C ALA A 66 13.29 7.59 1.85
N ASN A 67 12.63 6.43 1.84
CA ASN A 67 13.20 5.14 1.46
C ASN A 67 12.30 4.44 0.42
N PRO A 68 12.37 4.85 -0.85
CA PRO A 68 11.63 4.18 -1.92
C PRO A 68 12.04 2.71 -2.08
N LEU A 69 11.09 1.88 -2.49
CA LEU A 69 11.32 0.46 -2.76
C LEU A 69 11.86 0.35 -4.19
N LEU A 70 13.19 0.33 -4.32
CA LEU A 70 13.91 0.27 -5.60
C LEU A 70 14.17 -1.18 -5.98
N GLY A 71 13.58 -1.64 -7.10
CA GLY A 71 13.85 -2.99 -7.65
C GLY A 71 13.40 -4.16 -6.76
N ALA A 72 12.70 -3.89 -5.66
CA ALA A 72 12.25 -4.89 -4.71
C ALA A 72 10.98 -5.62 -5.20
N SER A 73 11.00 -6.95 -5.15
CA SER A 73 9.78 -7.78 -5.16
C SER A 73 9.13 -7.69 -3.77
N VAL A 74 8.43 -6.59 -3.56
CA VAL A 74 7.65 -6.34 -2.34
C VAL A 74 6.42 -7.23 -2.41
N GLY A 75 6.25 -8.09 -1.41
CA GLY A 75 5.09 -8.99 -1.30
C GLY A 75 3.89 -8.28 -0.70
N GLY A 76 4.10 -7.29 0.17
CA GLY A 76 3.01 -6.51 0.74
C GLY A 76 3.32 -5.78 2.03
N LEU A 77 2.25 -5.37 2.72
CA LEU A 77 2.26 -4.70 4.02
C LEU A 77 1.54 -5.58 5.05
N ALA A 78 2.26 -5.98 6.10
CA ALA A 78 1.77 -6.92 7.11
C ALA A 78 1.99 -6.39 8.53
N ILE A 79 1.18 -6.86 9.48
CA ILE A 79 1.41 -6.67 10.90
C ILE A 79 2.40 -7.76 11.35
N ALA A 80 3.60 -7.36 11.78
CA ALA A 80 4.60 -8.27 12.27
C ALA A 80 4.31 -8.71 13.71
N ASP A 81 5.02 -9.72 14.20
CA ASP A 81 4.83 -10.28 15.55
C ASP A 81 5.06 -9.27 16.68
N ASP A 82 5.80 -8.19 16.42
CA ASP A 82 6.01 -7.07 17.34
C ASP A 82 4.85 -6.05 17.34
N GLY A 83 3.77 -6.33 16.59
CA GLY A 83 2.60 -5.47 16.44
C GLY A 83 2.82 -4.29 15.49
N ASN A 84 4.00 -4.15 14.90
CA ASN A 84 4.30 -3.05 13.99
C ASN A 84 3.95 -3.39 12.55
N LEU A 85 3.54 -2.37 11.80
CA LEU A 85 3.28 -2.48 10.37
C LEU A 85 4.61 -2.48 9.61
N LYS A 86 4.90 -3.55 8.87
CA LYS A 86 6.15 -3.73 8.13
C LYS A 86 5.90 -4.10 6.68
N LEU A 87 6.82 -3.65 5.83
CA LEU A 87 6.95 -4.15 4.48
C LEU A 87 7.51 -5.57 4.51
N VAL A 88 6.92 -6.45 3.72
CA VAL A 88 7.39 -7.83 3.55
C VAL A 88 7.66 -8.09 2.07
N ASN A 89 8.61 -8.98 1.80
CA ASN A 89 8.82 -9.54 0.48
C ASN A 89 7.79 -10.66 0.18
N GLU A 90 7.87 -11.26 -1.01
CA GLU A 90 6.96 -12.34 -1.44
C GLU A 90 7.01 -13.60 -0.56
N SER A 91 8.10 -13.82 0.19
CA SER A 91 8.22 -14.94 1.12
C SER A 91 7.77 -14.59 2.55
N GLY A 92 7.24 -13.39 2.77
CA GLY A 92 6.78 -12.92 4.08
C GLY A 92 7.90 -12.47 5.02
N ALA A 93 9.15 -12.45 4.56
CA ALA A 93 10.25 -11.89 5.33
C ALA A 93 10.19 -10.36 5.29
N ALA A 94 10.46 -9.72 6.43
CA ALA A 94 10.52 -8.27 6.52
C ALA A 94 11.59 -7.70 5.57
N TYR A 95 11.25 -6.60 4.91
CA TYR A 95 12.15 -5.85 4.04
C TYR A 95 13.18 -5.04 4.84
#